data_AF-A0A803MMA1-F1
#
_entry.id   AF-A0A803MMA1-F1
#
_cell.length_a   1.000
_cell.length_b   1.000
_cell.length_c   1.000
_cell.angle_alpha   90.00
_cell.angle_beta   90.00
_cell.angle_gamma   90.00
#
_symmetry.space_group_name_H-M   'P 1'
#
loop_
_entity.id
_entity.type
_entity.pdbx_description
1 polymer ?
#
loop_
_entity_poly.entity_id
_entity_poly.type
_entity_poly.pdbx_seq_one_letter_code
_entity_poly.pdbx_strand_id
1 'polypeptide(L)'
;MGSRRQIGSSGSTSCRSFGWSSPKLKCRCGVEAIIRTVRNGDNASMKFYGCPKWLEQLKKVEKNLGMKEDELNDTKMELCHTRMELMKASRNEKNFSIALFVSWIFFAFRSFSVFEGMLVMLCV
;
A
#
# COMPACT_ATOMS: atom_id res chain seq x y z
N MET A 1 -32.39 41.89 -2.11
CA MET A 1 -32.26 42.93 -3.16
C MET A 1 -30.81 42.92 -3.63
N GLY A 2 -30.55 42.68 -4.92
CA GLY A 2 -29.18 42.53 -5.42
C GLY A 2 -29.09 42.22 -6.92
N SER A 3 -29.44 43.23 -7.71
CA SER A 3 -29.19 43.50 -9.13
C SER A 3 -28.74 42.36 -10.08
N ARG A 4 -29.68 41.95 -10.94
CA ARG A 4 -29.53 41.09 -12.13
C ARG A 4 -29.01 41.94 -13.30
N ARG A 5 -27.75 41.77 -13.73
CA ARG A 5 -27.25 42.36 -14.98
C ARG A 5 -27.61 41.44 -16.14
N GLN A 6 -28.52 41.88 -17.00
CA GLN A 6 -28.70 41.36 -18.35
C GLN A 6 -27.56 41.89 -19.24
N ILE A 7 -26.90 41.00 -19.98
CA ILE A 7 -26.00 41.35 -21.08
C ILE A 7 -26.62 40.78 -22.34
N GLY A 8 -26.74 41.67 -23.34
CA GLY A 8 -27.62 41.57 -24.49
C GLY A 8 -27.21 40.55 -25.55
N SER A 9 -28.22 40.28 -26.38
CA SER A 9 -28.23 39.40 -27.53
C SER A 9 -27.43 39.93 -28.74
N SER A 10 -27.09 38.96 -29.60
CA SER A 10 -27.06 39.06 -31.07
C SER A 10 -25.86 39.74 -31.74
N GLY A 11 -24.88 38.89 -32.10
CA GLY A 11 -23.93 39.14 -33.17
C GLY A 11 -23.58 37.82 -33.86
N SER A 12 -24.42 37.37 -34.79
CA SER A 12 -24.19 36.18 -35.61
C SER A 12 -23.14 36.49 -36.68
N THR A 13 -21.86 36.49 -36.31
CA THR A 13 -20.76 36.55 -37.27
C THR A 13 -20.57 35.15 -37.85
N SER A 14 -21.01 34.94 -39.08
CA SER A 14 -20.75 33.71 -39.84
C SER A 14 -19.26 33.64 -40.18
N CYS A 15 -18.48 33.11 -39.25
CA CYS A 15 -17.06 32.86 -39.42
C CYS A 15 -16.89 31.80 -40.52
N ARG A 16 -16.57 32.26 -41.73
CA ARG A 16 -16.07 31.40 -42.80
C ARG A 16 -14.81 30.73 -42.27
N SER A 17 -14.89 29.42 -42.07
CA SER A 17 -13.79 28.56 -41.65
C SER A 17 -12.72 28.56 -42.73
N PHE A 18 -11.86 29.59 -42.75
CA PHE A 18 -10.62 29.53 -43.49
C PHE A 18 -9.85 28.32 -42.95
N GLY A 19 -9.59 27.34 -43.82
CA GLY A 19 -8.78 26.17 -43.55
C GLY A 19 -7.31 26.55 -43.35
N TRP A 20 -7.04 27.38 -42.34
CA TRP A 20 -5.71 27.61 -41.82
C TRP A 20 -5.29 26.30 -41.18
N SER A 21 -4.48 25.56 -41.91
CA SER A 21 -3.73 24.43 -41.41
C SER A 21 -2.95 24.93 -40.19
N SER A 22 -3.44 24.60 -38.99
CA SER A 22 -2.81 25.00 -37.75
C SER A 22 -1.33 24.62 -37.79
N PRO A 23 -0.42 25.53 -37.41
CA PRO A 23 1.01 25.23 -37.40
C PRO A 23 1.26 23.97 -36.55
N LYS A 24 2.02 23.02 -37.10
CA LYS A 24 2.37 21.77 -36.42
C LYS A 24 3.23 22.07 -35.19
N LEU A 25 2.58 22.28 -34.06
CA LEU A 25 3.23 22.51 -32.77
C LEU A 25 3.98 21.24 -32.36
N LYS A 26 5.28 21.37 -32.10
CA LYS A 26 6.12 20.27 -31.61
C LYS A 26 6.40 20.44 -30.11
N CYS A 27 6.41 19.34 -29.37
CA CYS A 27 6.93 19.32 -28.00
C CYS A 27 8.43 19.64 -27.99
N ARG A 28 9.00 19.91 -26.81
CA ARG A 28 10.46 19.94 -26.58
C ARG A 28 11.18 18.65 -27.02
N CYS A 29 10.44 17.53 -27.07
CA CYS A 29 10.92 16.24 -27.55
C CYS A 29 10.97 16.08 -29.09
N GLY A 30 10.59 17.11 -29.86
CA GLY A 30 10.59 17.10 -31.33
C GLY A 30 9.40 16.39 -31.99
N VAL A 31 8.55 15.71 -31.22
CA VAL A 31 7.32 15.04 -31.67
C VAL A 31 6.16 16.03 -31.76
N GLU A 32 5.24 15.82 -32.69
CA GLU A 32 4.03 16.62 -32.82
C GLU A 32 3.16 16.53 -31.56
N ALA A 33 2.72 17.69 -31.06
CA ALA A 33 1.92 17.78 -29.85
C ALA A 33 0.49 17.33 -30.13
N ILE A 34 -0.09 16.55 -29.21
CA ILE A 34 -1.47 16.09 -29.31
C ILE A 34 -2.36 17.06 -28.54
N ILE A 35 -3.47 17.47 -29.16
CA ILE A 35 -4.51 18.24 -28.49
C ILE A 35 -5.32 17.30 -27.60
N ARG A 36 -5.40 17.64 -26.31
CA ARG A 36 -6.26 16.95 -25.34
C ARG A 36 -7.30 17.90 -24.82
N THR A 37 -8.48 17.37 -24.51
CA THR A 37 -9.58 18.13 -23.93
C THR A 37 -9.75 17.70 -22.48
N VAL A 38 -9.82 18.67 -21.57
CA VAL A 38 -10.13 18.42 -20.16
C VAL A 38 -11.53 17.83 -20.06
N ARG A 39 -11.66 16.65 -19.43
CA ARG A 39 -12.96 15.96 -19.29
C ARG A 39 -13.79 16.50 -18.12
N ASN A 40 -13.16 16.78 -16.98
CA ASN A 40 -13.85 17.12 -15.72
C ASN A 40 -13.23 18.37 -15.06
N GLY A 41 -14.04 19.12 -14.30
CA GLY A 41 -13.65 20.32 -13.53
C GLY A 41 -14.13 21.64 -14.15
N ASP A 42 -13.83 22.77 -13.49
CA ASP A 42 -14.24 24.12 -13.94
C ASP A 42 -13.73 24.50 -15.34
N ASN A 43 -12.66 23.82 -15.78
CA ASN A 43 -12.04 24.00 -17.09
C ASN A 43 -12.39 22.88 -18.08
N ALA A 44 -13.48 22.13 -17.86
CA ALA A 44 -13.95 21.11 -18.79
C ALA A 44 -14.12 21.70 -20.20
N SER A 45 -13.83 20.91 -21.23
CA SER A 45 -13.80 21.34 -22.64
C SER A 45 -12.66 22.26 -23.08
N MET A 46 -11.79 22.73 -22.17
CA MET A 46 -10.55 23.41 -22.59
C MET A 46 -9.60 22.45 -23.29
N LYS A 47 -9.00 22.93 -24.39
CA LYS A 47 -8.02 22.21 -25.20
C LYS A 47 -6.61 22.62 -24.81
N PHE A 48 -5.74 21.64 -24.57
CA PHE A 48 -4.32 21.86 -24.26
C PHE A 48 -3.44 20.98 -25.15
N TYR A 49 -2.25 21.49 -25.47
CA TYR A 49 -1.25 20.75 -26.22
C TYR A 49 -0.35 19.97 -25.26
N GLY A 50 -0.29 18.65 -25.44
CA GLY A 50 0.50 17.76 -24.60
C GLY A 50 1.45 16.89 -25.42
N CYS A 51 2.55 16.47 -24.79
CA CYS A 51 3.44 15.48 -25.37
C CYS A 51 2.76 14.09 -25.44
N PRO A 52 2.87 13.36 -26.57
CA PRO A 52 2.33 12.00 -26.68
C PRO A 52 3.01 10.99 -25.73
N LYS A 53 4.32 11.14 -25.48
CA LYS A 53 5.13 10.22 -24.65
C LYS A 53 4.64 10.09 -23.21
N TRP A 54 3.89 11.08 -22.70
CA TRP A 54 3.24 10.99 -21.39
C TRP A 54 2.34 9.75 -21.24
N LEU A 55 1.63 9.36 -22.31
CA LEU A 55 0.71 8.23 -22.24
C LEU A 55 1.46 6.90 -22.05
N GLU A 56 2.63 6.78 -22.67
CA GLU A 56 3.50 5.60 -22.50
C GLU A 56 4.07 5.53 -21.08
N GLN A 57 4.46 6.68 -20.52
CA GLN A 57 4.92 6.76 -19.14
C GLN A 57 3.82 6.39 -18.14
N LEU A 58 2.59 6.86 -18.35
CA LEU A 58 1.45 6.46 -17.52
C LEU A 58 1.22 4.95 -17.55
N LYS A 59 1.18 4.34 -18.74
CA LYS A 59 1.04 2.88 -18.87
C LYS A 59 2.18 2.13 -18.17
N LYS A 60 3.40 2.68 -18.18
CA LYS A 60 4.55 2.10 -17.47
C LYS A 60 4.38 2.20 -15.96
N VAL A 61 3.92 3.35 -15.46
CA VAL A 61 3.66 3.55 -14.03
C VAL A 61 2.53 2.64 -13.54
N GLU A 62 1.45 2.50 -14.30
CA GLU A 62 0.33 1.61 -13.98
C GLU A 62 0.76 0.15 -13.89
N LYS A 63 1.55 -0.34 -14.86
CA LYS A 63 2.13 -1.70 -14.80
C LYS A 63 3.06 -1.89 -13.60
N ASN A 64 3.90 -0.90 -13.30
CA ASN A 64 4.79 -0.94 -12.15
C ASN A 64 4.02 -0.90 -10.81
N LEU A 65 2.85 -0.25 -10.78
CA LEU A 65 2.00 -0.20 -9.60
C LEU A 65 1.39 -1.57 -9.32
N GLY A 66 0.86 -2.24 -10.35
CA GLY A 66 0.32 -3.61 -10.23
C GLY A 66 1.37 -4.60 -9.72
N MET A 67 2.57 -4.60 -10.30
CA MET A 67 3.67 -5.46 -9.82
C MET A 67 4.01 -5.24 -8.34
N LYS A 68 4.03 -3.98 -7.89
CA LYS A 68 4.32 -3.67 -6.49
C LYS A 68 3.18 -4.07 -5.54
N GLU A 69 1.94 -4.05 -6.02
CA GLU A 69 0.79 -4.52 -5.24
C GLU A 69 0.85 -6.03 -5.03
N ASP A 70 1.24 -6.79 -6.05
CA ASP A 70 1.46 -8.24 -5.95
C ASP A 70 2.59 -8.56 -4.95
N GLU A 71 3.76 -7.91 -5.06
CA GLU A 71 4.87 -8.07 -4.10
C GLU A 71 4.45 -7.72 -2.65
N LEU A 72 3.61 -6.70 -2.48
CA LEU A 72 3.09 -6.30 -1.17
C LEU A 72 2.10 -7.32 -0.61
N ASN A 73 1.32 -7.98 -1.47
CA ASN A 73 0.40 -9.04 -1.04
C ASN A 73 1.15 -10.31 -0.65
N ASP A 74 2.21 -10.67 -1.36
CA ASP A 74 3.06 -11.82 -1.03
C ASP A 74 3.76 -11.62 0.33
N THR A 75 4.39 -10.45 0.53
CA THR A 75 5.04 -10.12 1.81
C THR A 75 4.04 -10.06 2.98
N LYS A 76 2.81 -9.59 2.74
CA LYS A 76 1.72 -9.62 3.74
C LYS A 76 1.31 -11.06 4.09
N MET A 77 1.32 -11.98 3.13
CA MET A 77 1.05 -13.40 3.36
C MET A 77 2.15 -14.03 4.22
N GLU A 78 3.43 -13.77 3.91
CA GLU A 78 4.57 -14.24 4.70
C GLU A 78 4.56 -13.71 6.14
N LEU A 79 4.19 -12.44 6.33
CA LEU A 79 4.05 -11.84 7.65
C LEU A 79 2.91 -12.50 8.45
N CYS A 80 1.79 -12.81 7.79
CA CYS A 80 0.68 -13.53 8.42
C CYS A 80 1.10 -14.95 8.84
N HIS A 81 1.87 -15.64 7.99
CA HIS A 81 2.41 -16.97 8.27
C HIS A 81 3.35 -16.96 9.47
N THR A 82 4.37 -16.10 9.46
CA THR A 82 5.35 -15.97 10.55
C THR A 82 4.68 -15.56 11.87
N ARG A 83 3.67 -14.69 11.83
CA ARG A 83 2.85 -14.36 13.01
C ARG A 83 2.15 -15.60 13.57
N MET A 84 1.64 -16.48 12.71
CA MET A 84 0.99 -17.72 13.15
C MET A 84 1.98 -18.68 13.80
N GLU A 85 3.19 -18.79 13.26
CA GLU A 85 4.26 -19.61 13.85
C GLU A 85 4.72 -19.07 15.20
N LEU A 86 4.90 -17.75 15.34
CA LEU A 86 5.22 -17.12 16.62
C LEU A 86 4.12 -17.34 17.66
N MET A 87 2.85 -17.26 17.26
CA MET A 87 1.72 -17.55 18.16
C MET A 87 1.68 -19.02 18.59
N LYS A 88 2.17 -19.95 17.76
CA LYS A 88 2.34 -21.37 18.13
C LYS A 88 3.55 -21.57 19.06
N ALA A 89 4.67 -20.92 18.78
CA ALA A 89 5.87 -20.96 19.63
C ALA A 89 5.58 -20.40 21.03
N SER A 90 4.90 -19.26 21.15
CA SER A 90 4.58 -18.69 22.47
C SER A 90 3.77 -19.65 23.38
N ARG A 91 2.96 -20.56 22.81
CA ARG A 91 2.26 -21.58 23.60
C ARG A 91 3.19 -22.70 24.07
N ASN A 92 4.20 -23.07 23.27
CA ASN A 92 5.12 -24.15 23.63
C ASN A 92 6.06 -23.74 24.77
N GLU A 93 6.44 -22.46 24.85
CA GLU A 93 7.33 -21.94 25.89
C GLU A 93 6.68 -22.03 27.27
N LYS A 94 5.39 -21.69 27.38
CA LYS A 94 4.64 -21.82 28.63
C LYS A 94 4.54 -23.28 29.06
N ASN A 95 4.26 -24.18 28.12
CA ASN A 95 4.19 -25.61 28.40
C ASN A 95 5.55 -26.16 28.86
N PHE A 96 6.65 -25.73 28.23
CA PHE A 96 8.00 -26.11 28.60
C PHE A 96 8.41 -25.55 29.97
N SER A 97 8.12 -24.27 30.24
CA SER A 97 8.37 -23.65 31.53
C SER A 97 7.59 -24.34 32.66
N ILE A 98 6.34 -24.74 32.42
CA ILE A 98 5.54 -25.51 33.38
C ILE A 98 6.17 -26.89 33.60
N ALA A 99 6.57 -27.59 32.54
CA ALA A 99 7.21 -28.89 32.65
C ALA A 99 8.52 -28.84 33.46
N LEU A 100 9.35 -27.81 33.23
CA LEU A 100 10.57 -27.58 34.01
C LEU A 100 10.26 -27.30 35.50
N PHE A 101 9.26 -26.46 35.78
CA PHE A 101 8.88 -26.14 37.14
C PHE A 101 8.36 -27.37 37.90
N VAL A 102 7.52 -28.19 37.24
CA VAL A 102 7.02 -29.46 37.79
C VAL A 102 8.17 -30.42 38.05
N SER A 103 9.09 -30.60 37.09
CA SER A 103 10.28 -31.44 37.26
C SER A 103 11.15 -30.99 38.43
N TRP A 104 11.34 -29.69 38.59
CA TRP A 104 12.09 -29.11 39.70
C TRP A 104 11.43 -29.38 41.07
N ILE A 105 10.12 -29.25 41.18
CA ILE A 105 9.37 -29.59 42.42
C ILE A 105 9.55 -31.07 42.77
N PHE A 106 9.41 -31.98 41.81
CA PHE A 106 9.62 -33.42 42.05
C PHE A 106 11.05 -33.72 42.52
N PHE A 107 12.04 -33.04 41.95
CA PHE A 107 13.44 -33.18 42.36
C PHE A 107 13.68 -32.69 43.80
N ALA A 108 13.11 -31.54 44.17
CA ALA A 108 13.20 -30.99 45.52
C ALA A 108 12.56 -31.94 46.55
N PHE A 109 11.36 -32.48 46.24
CA PHE A 109 10.67 -33.42 47.12
C PHE A 109 11.48 -34.70 47.35
N ARG A 110 12.02 -35.30 46.27
CA ARG A 110 12.86 -36.51 46.37
C ARG A 110 14.14 -36.25 47.17
N SER A 111 14.77 -35.09 46.98
CA SER A 111 15.98 -34.71 47.71
C SER A 111 15.71 -34.54 49.21
N PHE A 112 14.57 -33.94 49.56
CA PHE A 112 14.13 -33.78 50.94
C PHE A 112 13.91 -35.14 51.63
N SER A 113 13.22 -36.08 50.98
CA SER A 113 12.99 -37.42 51.54
C SER A 113 14.29 -38.21 51.77
N VAL A 114 15.27 -38.09 50.89
CA VAL A 114 16.59 -38.74 51.07
C VAL A 114 17.34 -38.12 52.25
N PHE A 115 17.28 -36.79 52.37
CA PHE A 115 17.93 -36.07 53.46
C PHE A 115 17.36 -36.46 54.83
N GLU A 116 16.03 -36.53 54.97
CA GLU A 116 15.39 -37.02 56.20
C GLU A 116 15.81 -38.45 56.54
N GLY A 117 15.81 -39.35 55.55
CA GLY A 117 16.23 -40.75 55.76
C GLY A 117 17.69 -40.86 56.24
N MET A 118 18.60 -40.05 55.70
CA MET A 118 19.98 -39.99 56.16
C MET A 118 20.09 -39.42 57.59
N LEU A 119 19.29 -38.41 57.92
CA LEU A 119 19.33 -37.78 59.24
C LEU A 119 18.86 -38.75 60.35
N VAL A 120 17.82 -39.55 60.07
CA VAL A 120 17.33 -40.58 60.99
C VAL A 120 18.38 -41.65 61.22
N MET A 121 19.08 -42.12 60.18
CA MET A 121 20.18 -43.09 60.28
C MET A 121 21.36 -42.58 61.13
N LEU A 122 21.67 -41.28 61.10
CA LEU A 122 22.75 -40.68 61.88
C LEU A 122 22.40 -40.51 63.37
N CYS A 123 21.11 -40.48 63.71
CA CYS A 123 20.64 -40.30 65.09
C CYS A 123 20.41 -41.62 65.85
N VAL A 124 20.50 -42.77 65.18
CA VAL A 124 20.35 -44.11 65.77
C VAL A 124 21.73 -44.71 66.05
#